data_AF-A0AAX3AI85-F1
#
_entry.id   AF-A0AAX3AI85-F1
#
_cell.length_a   1.000
_cell.length_b   1.000
_cell.length_c   1.000
_cell.angle_alpha   90.00
_cell.angle_beta   90.00
_cell.angle_gamma   90.00
#
_symmetry.space_group_name_H-M   'P 1'
#
loop_
_entity.id
_entity.type
_entity.pdbx_description
1 polymer ?
#
loop_
_entity_poly.entity_id
_entity_poly.type
_entity_poly.pdbx_seq_one_letter_code
_entity_poly.pdbx_strand_id
1 'polypeptide(L)'
;MGISEDFKTFLDNIKIDNAATIALRYGEVTASLNKEFRDTESKTANSLQVGSYGRWTAIKGISDLDMIYIMPAGKWDSYKDGGQYRLLHDAKAAIKRRYPSTTVKVDRLVVRVLYNDFHIEVMPAFKLADGSYKYPDTANGGSWKNTKPQAELDEMREANERKNRNLRRLCKMARAWKNKHGVAMGGLLIDTLAYNFLESTDEYDTKSFHYYDYMCRDFFEFLADQPKQSEYAALGSRQRVRVKKRFERKAKKAYDLCLKAIDASGKKNERQKWRDVFGNAYPAPAKSAAGEAAAFAHVFKNTEQFVEDRFPVDIRYHLRINCEVTQDGFRPGMLRDLLERHGVLLPKKSLRFFIADATDLPDDTELFWKVLNRGEEAERRDVIRGQIVRDEGRGERRETTSFRGDHLVECYAVSRGVVVARDNIHVPIRVRDAEDEDYAA
;
A
#
# COMPACT_ATOMS: atom_id res chain seq x y z
N MET A 1 -22.82 -7.68 15.06
CA MET A 1 -22.79 -7.13 13.69
C MET A 1 -22.47 -8.29 12.75
N GLY A 2 -23.12 -8.35 11.59
CA GLY A 2 -22.84 -9.37 10.58
C GLY A 2 -21.89 -8.86 9.49
N ILE A 3 -21.52 -9.74 8.56
CA ILE A 3 -20.53 -9.49 7.49
C ILE A 3 -20.74 -8.17 6.72
N SER A 4 -22.00 -7.82 6.42
CA SER A 4 -22.37 -6.58 5.73
C SER A 4 -21.94 -5.33 6.49
N GLU A 5 -22.22 -5.27 7.80
CA GLU A 5 -21.88 -4.11 8.63
C GLU A 5 -20.37 -4.06 8.91
N ASP A 6 -19.72 -5.22 9.01
CA ASP A 6 -18.27 -5.28 9.21
C ASP A 6 -17.51 -4.75 7.98
N PHE A 7 -17.93 -5.10 6.76
CA PHE A 7 -17.35 -4.53 5.53
C PHE A 7 -17.67 -3.05 5.35
N LYS A 8 -18.85 -2.59 5.75
CA LYS A 8 -19.20 -1.16 5.75
C LYS A 8 -18.30 -0.38 6.71
N THR A 9 -18.18 -0.87 7.95
CA THR A 9 -17.29 -0.30 8.97
C THR A 9 -15.83 -0.30 8.50
N PHE A 10 -15.37 -1.38 7.85
CA PHE A 10 -14.04 -1.45 7.27
C PHE A 10 -13.81 -0.35 6.22
N LEU A 11 -14.74 -0.18 5.27
CA LEU A 11 -14.67 0.86 4.24
C LEU A 11 -14.69 2.27 4.84
N ASP A 12 -15.43 2.49 5.92
CA ASP A 12 -15.43 3.75 6.66
C ASP A 12 -14.10 3.98 7.40
N ASN A 13 -13.51 2.94 8.01
CA ASN A 13 -12.22 3.02 8.71
C ASN A 13 -11.05 3.38 7.77
N ILE A 14 -11.12 2.99 6.49
CA ILE A 14 -10.10 3.32 5.48
C ILE A 14 -10.46 4.56 4.64
N LYS A 15 -11.54 5.26 4.97
CA LYS A 15 -11.93 6.48 4.26
C LYS A 15 -10.95 7.62 4.56
N ILE A 16 -10.70 8.46 3.56
CA ILE A 16 -9.94 9.71 3.72
C ILE A 16 -10.59 10.56 4.81
N ASP A 17 -9.81 10.95 5.82
CA ASP A 17 -10.22 11.71 7.00
C ASP A 17 -9.77 13.18 6.98
N ASN A 18 -8.90 13.56 6.03
CA ASN A 18 -8.37 14.92 5.87
C ASN A 18 -8.82 15.61 4.56
N ALA A 19 -9.97 15.21 4.01
CA ALA A 19 -10.45 15.69 2.69
C ALA A 19 -10.60 17.22 2.59
N ALA A 20 -11.03 17.90 3.67
CA ALA A 20 -11.13 19.35 3.71
C ALA A 20 -9.76 20.04 3.57
N THR A 21 -8.74 19.53 4.27
CA THR A 21 -7.36 20.00 4.16
C THR A 21 -6.82 19.78 2.75
N ILE A 22 -7.06 18.59 2.17
CA ILE A 22 -6.66 18.29 0.80
C ILE A 22 -7.30 19.26 -0.21
N ALA A 23 -8.61 19.48 -0.09
CA ALA A 23 -9.34 20.40 -0.97
C ALA A 23 -8.81 21.84 -0.86
N LEU A 24 -8.55 22.31 0.37
CA LEU A 24 -7.92 23.61 0.61
C LEU A 24 -6.55 23.69 -0.10
N ARG A 25 -5.67 22.70 0.08
CA ARG A 25 -4.33 22.71 -0.52
C ARG A 25 -4.35 22.65 -2.04
N TYR A 26 -5.24 21.85 -2.65
CA TYR A 26 -5.47 21.90 -4.10
C TYR A 26 -5.90 23.30 -4.54
N GLY A 27 -6.87 23.90 -3.84
CA GLY A 27 -7.38 25.21 -4.18
C GLY A 27 -6.31 26.30 -4.15
N GLU A 28 -5.41 26.26 -3.16
CA GLU A 28 -4.31 27.23 -3.05
C GLU A 28 -3.24 27.06 -4.15
N VAL A 29 -2.93 25.83 -4.53
CA VAL A 29 -2.03 25.57 -5.67
C VAL A 29 -2.67 26.06 -6.96
N THR A 30 -3.95 25.72 -7.19
CA THR A 30 -4.71 26.17 -8.37
C THR A 30 -4.76 27.69 -8.47
N ALA A 31 -5.07 28.39 -7.38
CA ALA A 31 -5.11 29.86 -7.37
C ALA A 31 -3.74 30.48 -7.66
N SER A 32 -2.64 29.91 -7.14
CA SER A 32 -1.29 30.41 -7.40
C SER A 32 -0.92 30.32 -8.88
N LEU A 33 -1.27 29.21 -9.54
CA LEU A 33 -1.01 29.01 -10.96
C LEU A 33 -1.94 29.85 -11.84
N ASN A 34 -3.21 29.97 -11.45
CA ASN A 34 -4.16 30.87 -12.14
C ASN A 34 -3.75 32.33 -12.06
N LYS A 35 -3.16 32.77 -10.95
CA LYS A 35 -2.66 34.14 -10.83
C LYS A 35 -1.51 34.40 -11.81
N GLU A 36 -0.58 33.46 -11.92
CA GLU A 36 0.56 33.57 -12.84
C GLU A 36 0.14 33.51 -14.32
N PHE A 37 -0.61 32.49 -14.71
CA PHE A 37 -0.81 32.20 -16.13
C PHE A 37 -2.07 32.85 -16.72
N ARG A 38 -2.95 33.40 -15.88
CA ARG A 38 -4.27 33.93 -16.30
C ARG A 38 -4.71 35.19 -15.56
N ASP A 39 -3.94 35.68 -14.59
CA ASP A 39 -4.29 36.81 -13.73
C ASP A 39 -5.66 36.67 -13.02
N THR A 40 -6.01 35.44 -12.60
CA THR A 40 -7.23 35.17 -11.81
C THR A 40 -6.90 34.45 -10.51
N GLU A 41 -7.78 34.53 -9.52
CA GLU A 41 -7.59 33.85 -8.22
C GLU A 41 -8.55 32.65 -8.01
N SER A 42 -9.13 32.11 -9.08
CA SER A 42 -10.01 30.95 -8.98
C SER A 42 -9.27 29.76 -8.37
N LYS A 43 -9.87 29.14 -7.34
CA LYS A 43 -9.36 27.94 -6.67
C LYS A 43 -9.76 26.62 -7.35
N THR A 44 -10.60 26.67 -8.37
CA THR A 44 -11.17 25.46 -9.00
C THR A 44 -10.98 25.41 -10.50
N ALA A 45 -10.94 26.55 -11.18
CA ALA A 45 -10.79 26.61 -12.63
C ALA A 45 -9.40 26.14 -13.08
N ASN A 46 -9.34 25.54 -14.27
CA ASN A 46 -8.11 25.13 -14.97
C ASN A 46 -7.27 24.08 -14.24
N SER A 47 -7.84 23.36 -13.28
CA SER A 47 -7.18 22.23 -12.62
C SER A 47 -8.03 20.98 -12.71
N LEU A 48 -7.38 19.82 -12.83
CA LEU A 48 -8.01 18.51 -12.78
C LEU A 48 -7.29 17.67 -11.73
N GLN A 49 -8.03 17.23 -10.71
CA GLN A 49 -7.52 16.27 -9.74
C GLN A 49 -7.54 14.88 -10.40
N VAL A 50 -6.37 14.24 -10.46
CA VAL A 50 -6.19 12.96 -11.16
C VAL A 50 -5.64 11.91 -10.18
N GLY A 51 -5.07 10.82 -10.68
CA GLY A 51 -4.51 9.78 -9.81
C GLY A 51 -5.58 9.03 -9.03
N SER A 52 -5.19 8.40 -7.92
CA SER A 52 -6.12 7.62 -7.10
C SER A 52 -7.14 8.50 -6.36
N TYR A 53 -6.75 9.74 -6.01
CA TYR A 53 -7.66 10.70 -5.39
C TYR A 53 -8.74 11.16 -6.37
N GLY A 54 -8.36 11.58 -7.59
CA GLY A 54 -9.31 11.96 -8.64
C GLY A 54 -10.26 10.85 -9.07
N ARG A 55 -9.79 9.59 -9.07
CA ARG A 55 -10.62 8.39 -9.34
C ARG A 55 -11.48 7.93 -8.16
N TRP A 56 -11.31 8.55 -6.99
CA TRP A 56 -12.00 8.24 -5.73
C TRP A 56 -11.68 6.84 -5.18
N THR A 57 -10.51 6.31 -5.52
CA THR A 57 -10.02 5.00 -5.08
C THR A 57 -9.00 5.11 -3.94
N ALA A 58 -8.51 6.31 -3.64
CA ALA A 58 -7.64 6.59 -2.50
C ALA A 58 -8.24 6.12 -1.15
N ILE A 59 -7.37 5.71 -0.23
CA ILE A 59 -7.70 5.34 1.16
C ILE A 59 -6.92 6.20 2.15
N LYS A 60 -7.35 6.20 3.41
CA LYS A 60 -6.70 6.88 4.54
C LYS A 60 -5.17 6.67 4.51
N GLY A 61 -4.43 7.74 4.75
CA GLY A 61 -2.96 7.73 4.69
C GLY A 61 -2.38 7.91 3.29
N ILE A 62 -3.20 8.28 2.29
CA ILE A 62 -2.68 8.71 0.98
C ILE A 62 -1.66 9.84 1.15
N SER A 63 -0.53 9.70 0.48
CA SER A 63 0.56 10.68 0.54
C SER A 63 0.89 11.31 -0.81
N ASP A 64 0.49 10.71 -1.93
CA ASP A 64 0.58 11.25 -3.29
C ASP A 64 -0.75 11.78 -3.80
N LEU A 65 -0.79 13.08 -4.10
CA LEU A 65 -1.96 13.73 -4.67
C LEU A 65 -1.59 14.29 -6.04
N ASP A 66 -2.20 13.77 -7.09
CA ASP A 66 -1.88 14.18 -8.46
C ASP A 66 -2.87 15.24 -8.97
N MET A 67 -2.35 16.30 -9.58
CA MET A 67 -3.18 17.24 -10.36
C MET A 67 -2.55 17.59 -11.70
N ILE A 68 -3.41 17.78 -12.70
CA ILE A 68 -3.06 18.54 -13.89
C ILE A 68 -3.45 19.99 -13.69
N TYR A 69 -2.53 20.90 -13.99
CA TYR A 69 -2.85 22.30 -14.26
C TYR A 69 -2.92 22.52 -15.77
N ILE A 70 -4.08 22.96 -16.25
CA ILE A 70 -4.38 23.12 -17.68
C ILE A 70 -3.86 24.48 -18.14
N MET A 71 -2.71 24.45 -18.81
CA MET A 71 -2.04 25.63 -19.34
C MET A 71 -2.90 26.35 -20.40
N PRO A 72 -2.84 27.69 -20.50
CA PRO A 72 -3.47 28.42 -21.60
C PRO A 72 -2.88 27.96 -22.95
N ALA A 73 -3.73 27.66 -23.93
CA ALA A 73 -3.27 27.20 -25.24
C ALA A 73 -2.30 28.19 -25.91
N GLY A 74 -2.56 29.51 -25.78
CA GLY A 74 -1.68 30.56 -26.32
C GLY A 74 -0.29 30.64 -25.67
N LYS A 75 -0.03 29.93 -24.58
CA LYS A 75 1.32 29.82 -23.99
C LYS A 75 2.15 28.71 -24.64
N TRP A 76 1.57 27.88 -25.50
CA TRP A 76 2.28 26.74 -26.12
C TRP A 76 3.55 27.17 -26.85
N ASP A 77 3.48 28.22 -27.69
CA ASP A 77 4.63 28.72 -28.43
C ASP A 77 5.74 29.26 -27.51
N SER A 78 5.39 29.69 -26.29
CA SER A 78 6.36 30.10 -25.28
C SER A 78 7.10 28.93 -24.64
N TYR A 79 6.71 27.67 -24.84
CA TYR A 79 7.34 26.51 -24.18
C TYR A 79 7.71 25.37 -25.13
N LYS A 80 7.08 25.24 -26.30
CA LYS A 80 7.19 24.06 -27.16
C LYS A 80 8.64 23.69 -27.51
N ASP A 81 9.50 24.69 -27.73
CA ASP A 81 10.89 24.52 -28.15
C ASP A 81 11.82 24.57 -26.93
N GLY A 82 12.14 23.40 -26.37
CA GLY A 82 13.06 23.26 -25.23
C GLY A 82 12.58 23.85 -23.89
N GLY A 83 11.31 24.26 -23.79
CA GLY A 83 10.75 24.95 -22.62
C GLY A 83 10.21 24.03 -21.53
N GLN A 84 10.43 22.72 -21.58
CA GLN A 84 9.90 21.76 -20.60
C GLN A 84 10.36 22.08 -19.17
N TYR A 85 11.67 22.27 -18.98
CA TYR A 85 12.22 22.64 -17.69
C TYR A 85 11.76 24.04 -17.25
N ARG A 86 11.71 24.99 -18.19
CA ARG A 86 11.21 26.35 -17.93
C ARG A 86 9.76 26.33 -17.44
N LEU A 87 8.88 25.56 -18.07
CA LEU A 87 7.49 25.42 -17.65
C LEU A 87 7.35 24.93 -16.20
N LEU A 88 8.10 23.89 -15.83
CA LEU A 88 8.09 23.37 -14.45
C LEU A 88 8.67 24.40 -13.47
N HIS A 89 9.71 25.13 -13.85
CA HIS A 89 10.30 26.15 -13.00
C HIS A 89 9.38 27.37 -12.82
N ASP A 90 8.69 27.81 -13.86
CA ASP A 90 7.70 28.90 -13.80
C ASP A 90 6.53 28.50 -12.89
N ALA A 91 6.01 27.28 -13.02
CA ALA A 91 4.98 26.75 -12.13
C ALA A 91 5.45 26.68 -10.67
N LYS A 92 6.69 26.21 -10.41
CA LYS A 92 7.30 26.25 -9.07
C LYS A 92 7.39 27.68 -8.54
N ALA A 93 7.86 28.62 -9.35
CA ALA A 93 8.04 30.02 -8.97
C ALA A 93 6.69 30.67 -8.60
N ALA A 94 5.64 30.41 -9.38
CA ALA A 94 4.28 30.87 -9.11
C ALA A 94 3.78 30.42 -7.73
N ILE A 95 3.92 29.13 -7.41
CA ILE A 95 3.50 28.57 -6.12
C ILE A 95 4.34 29.16 -4.97
N LYS A 96 5.66 29.26 -5.14
CA LYS A 96 6.58 29.82 -4.14
C LYS A 96 6.33 31.29 -3.85
N ARG A 97 5.90 32.07 -4.86
CA ARG A 97 5.61 33.51 -4.71
C ARG A 97 4.50 33.75 -3.68
N ARG A 98 3.46 32.91 -3.70
CA ARG A 98 2.35 32.98 -2.73
C ARG A 98 2.67 32.26 -1.42
N TYR A 99 3.46 31.18 -1.48
CA TYR A 99 3.78 30.32 -0.34
C TYR A 99 5.29 30.15 -0.14
N PRO A 100 6.00 31.19 0.34
CA PRO A 100 7.47 31.20 0.41
C PRO A 100 8.05 30.15 1.36
N SER A 101 7.36 29.83 2.45
CA SER A 101 7.77 28.81 3.43
C SER A 101 7.51 27.37 3.00
N THR A 102 6.61 27.14 2.03
CA THR A 102 6.30 25.78 1.55
C THR A 102 7.44 25.23 0.72
N THR A 103 7.84 23.97 0.94
CA THR A 103 8.88 23.33 0.11
C THR A 103 8.30 22.92 -1.23
N VAL A 104 8.86 23.44 -2.33
CA VAL A 104 8.42 23.15 -3.70
C VAL A 104 9.63 22.71 -4.54
N LYS A 105 9.54 21.54 -5.15
CA LYS A 105 10.62 20.91 -5.94
C LYS A 105 10.17 20.67 -7.37
N VAL A 106 11.09 20.82 -8.33
CA VAL A 106 10.87 20.37 -9.71
C VAL A 106 11.41 18.95 -9.80
N ASP A 107 10.56 18.00 -10.17
CA ASP A 107 10.92 16.65 -10.56
C ASP A 107 10.84 16.53 -12.10
N ARG A 108 11.18 15.34 -12.63
CA ARG A 108 11.28 15.11 -14.08
C ARG A 108 10.02 15.49 -14.89
N LEU A 109 8.84 15.24 -14.33
CA LEU A 109 7.54 15.38 -15.02
C LEU A 109 6.61 16.40 -14.36
N VAL A 110 6.89 16.79 -13.12
CA VAL A 110 5.94 17.46 -12.23
C VAL A 110 6.66 18.43 -11.29
N VAL A 111 5.90 19.36 -10.73
CA VAL A 111 6.30 20.18 -9.58
C VAL A 111 5.69 19.58 -8.32
N ARG A 112 6.51 19.19 -7.35
CA ARG A 112 6.05 18.62 -6.07
C ARG A 112 5.97 19.70 -5.01
N VAL A 113 4.78 19.86 -4.44
CA VAL A 113 4.49 20.75 -3.30
C VAL A 113 4.39 19.87 -2.05
N LEU A 114 5.35 20.01 -1.14
CA LEU A 114 5.47 19.14 0.04
C LEU A 114 4.75 19.75 1.25
N TYR A 115 3.88 18.96 1.87
CA TYR A 115 3.28 19.22 3.18
C TYR A 115 3.76 18.15 4.18
N ASN A 116 3.36 18.26 5.45
CA ASN A 116 3.77 17.32 6.50
C ASN A 116 3.30 15.89 6.22
N ASP A 117 2.02 15.72 5.86
CA ASP A 117 1.39 14.39 5.78
C ASP A 117 1.22 13.87 4.34
N PHE A 118 1.37 14.74 3.35
CA PHE A 118 1.20 14.41 1.93
C PHE A 118 1.94 15.42 1.04
N HIS A 119 2.01 15.14 -0.26
CA HIS A 119 2.47 16.09 -1.26
C HIS A 119 1.52 16.13 -2.45
N ILE A 120 1.48 17.28 -3.12
CA ILE A 120 0.77 17.44 -4.39
C ILE A 120 1.78 17.44 -5.53
N GLU A 121 1.62 16.53 -6.48
CA GLU A 121 2.33 16.48 -7.75
C GLU A 121 1.53 17.27 -8.80
N VAL A 122 2.03 18.44 -9.17
CA VAL A 122 1.43 19.34 -10.14
C VAL A 122 2.05 19.07 -11.50
N MET A 123 1.24 18.70 -12.48
CA MET A 123 1.63 18.54 -13.87
C MET A 123 1.04 19.68 -14.71
N PRO A 124 1.80 20.76 -15.00
CA PRO A 124 1.40 21.73 -16.00
C PRO A 124 1.34 21.05 -17.38
N ALA A 125 0.18 21.09 -18.03
CA ALA A 125 -0.03 20.41 -19.30
C ALA A 125 -0.95 21.20 -20.24
N PHE A 126 -0.75 21.00 -21.54
CA PHE A 126 -1.59 21.59 -22.58
C PHE A 126 -2.64 20.58 -23.03
N LYS A 127 -3.92 20.97 -22.95
CA LYS A 127 -5.01 20.13 -23.45
C LYS A 127 -5.00 20.12 -24.98
N LEU A 128 -5.10 18.94 -25.57
CA LEU A 128 -5.16 18.71 -27.01
C LEU A 128 -6.62 18.56 -27.48
N ALA A 129 -6.84 18.64 -28.80
CA ALA A 129 -8.17 18.56 -29.40
C ALA A 129 -8.86 17.20 -29.16
N ASP A 130 -8.08 16.12 -29.06
CA ASP A 130 -8.57 14.76 -28.77
C ASP A 130 -8.89 14.53 -27.28
N GLY A 131 -8.80 15.58 -26.45
CA GLY A 131 -9.03 15.50 -25.01
C GLY A 131 -7.85 14.97 -24.19
N SER A 132 -6.76 14.55 -24.83
CA SER A 132 -5.52 14.19 -24.13
C SER A 132 -4.73 15.44 -23.70
N TYR A 133 -3.68 15.23 -22.91
CA TYR A 133 -2.85 16.30 -22.37
C TYR A 133 -1.40 16.08 -22.74
N LYS A 134 -0.76 17.13 -23.24
CA LYS A 134 0.67 17.18 -23.54
C LYS A 134 1.43 17.78 -22.36
N TYR A 135 2.38 17.04 -21.79
CA TYR A 135 3.10 17.40 -20.56
C TYR A 135 4.62 17.30 -20.75
N PRO A 136 5.40 18.05 -19.93
CA PRO A 136 6.86 18.08 -20.06
C PRO A 136 7.51 16.81 -19.50
N ASP A 137 8.54 16.32 -20.18
CA ASP A 137 9.54 15.39 -19.63
C ASP A 137 10.92 16.03 -19.77
N THR A 138 11.61 16.31 -18.66
CA THR A 138 12.91 16.99 -18.67
C THR A 138 14.12 16.06 -18.86
N ALA A 139 13.92 14.75 -18.99
CA ALA A 139 15.04 13.82 -19.20
C ALA A 139 15.63 13.93 -20.61
N ASN A 140 16.92 13.60 -20.74
CA ASN A 140 17.63 13.44 -22.01
C ASN A 140 17.47 14.62 -22.99
N GLY A 141 17.56 15.85 -22.48
CA GLY A 141 17.43 17.06 -23.30
C GLY A 141 16.00 17.58 -23.49
N GLY A 142 14.99 16.89 -22.94
CA GLY A 142 13.61 17.36 -22.91
C GLY A 142 12.74 16.78 -24.03
N SER A 143 11.50 16.41 -23.69
CA SER A 143 10.49 15.98 -24.67
C SER A 143 9.08 16.29 -24.16
N TRP A 144 8.11 16.26 -25.06
CA TRP A 144 6.69 16.38 -24.71
C TRP A 144 6.01 15.03 -24.86
N LYS A 145 5.31 14.59 -23.81
CA LYS A 145 4.57 13.32 -23.79
C LYS A 145 3.08 13.56 -23.69
N ASN A 146 2.29 12.55 -24.06
CA ASN A 146 0.83 12.60 -23.97
C ASN A 146 0.32 11.72 -22.82
N THR A 147 -0.75 12.16 -22.16
CA THR A 147 -1.48 11.39 -21.14
C THR A 147 -2.99 11.61 -21.28
N LYS A 148 -3.80 10.65 -20.83
CA LYS A 148 -5.27 10.65 -20.96
C LYS A 148 -6.00 10.43 -19.62
N PRO A 149 -5.67 11.17 -18.53
CA PRO A 149 -6.28 10.92 -17.23
C PRO A 149 -7.79 11.20 -17.21
N GLN A 150 -8.27 12.12 -18.05
CA GLN A 150 -9.73 12.36 -18.16
C GLN A 150 -10.47 11.09 -18.61
N ALA A 151 -9.92 10.33 -19.57
CA ALA A 151 -10.50 9.06 -19.99
C ALA A 151 -10.53 8.03 -18.84
N GLU A 152 -9.52 8.02 -17.97
CA GLU A 152 -9.50 7.15 -16.78
C GLU A 152 -10.55 7.56 -15.74
N LEU A 153 -10.78 8.87 -15.57
CA LEU A 153 -11.79 9.40 -14.66
C LEU A 153 -13.20 9.08 -15.14
N ASP A 154 -13.46 9.30 -16.44
CA ASP A 154 -14.76 9.05 -17.05
C ASP A 154 -15.09 7.55 -17.04
N GLU A 155 -14.15 6.69 -17.46
CA GLU A 155 -14.34 5.24 -17.41
C GLU A 155 -14.55 4.74 -15.96
N MET A 156 -13.73 5.20 -15.01
CA MET A 156 -13.93 4.84 -13.59
C MET A 156 -15.31 5.25 -13.08
N ARG A 157 -15.82 6.42 -13.48
CA ARG A 157 -17.17 6.87 -13.10
C ARG A 157 -18.23 5.95 -13.69
N GLU A 158 -18.17 5.71 -15.00
CA GLU A 158 -19.16 4.94 -15.75
C GLU A 158 -19.18 3.49 -15.29
N ALA A 159 -18.01 2.82 -15.27
CA ALA A 159 -17.85 1.46 -14.77
C ALA A 159 -18.32 1.31 -13.33
N ASN A 160 -18.02 2.29 -12.47
CA ASN A 160 -18.45 2.24 -11.07
C ASN A 160 -19.99 2.30 -10.94
N GLU A 161 -20.70 3.12 -11.72
CA GLU A 161 -22.16 3.14 -11.66
C GLU A 161 -22.77 1.83 -12.17
N ARG A 162 -22.30 1.30 -13.31
CA ARG A 162 -22.83 0.04 -13.85
C ARG A 162 -22.47 -1.20 -13.03
N LYS A 163 -21.40 -1.15 -12.22
CA LYS A 163 -21.00 -2.22 -11.28
C LYS A 163 -21.50 -1.99 -9.86
N ASN A 164 -22.68 -1.38 -9.69
CA ASN A 164 -23.33 -1.11 -8.39
C ASN A 164 -22.42 -0.46 -7.33
N ARG A 165 -21.54 0.44 -7.79
CA ARG A 165 -20.53 1.14 -7.00
C ARG A 165 -19.51 0.21 -6.32
N ASN A 166 -19.44 -1.06 -6.74
CA ASN A 166 -18.52 -2.04 -6.19
C ASN A 166 -17.08 -1.79 -6.66
N LEU A 167 -16.87 -1.21 -7.85
CA LEU A 167 -15.53 -0.95 -8.38
C LEU A 167 -14.66 -0.10 -7.44
N ARG A 168 -15.12 1.10 -7.06
CA ARG A 168 -14.33 1.96 -6.16
C ARG A 168 -14.12 1.33 -4.78
N ARG A 169 -15.11 0.58 -4.28
CA ARG A 169 -15.01 -0.12 -2.99
C ARG A 169 -13.98 -1.25 -3.06
N LEU A 170 -14.00 -2.07 -4.11
CA LEU A 170 -13.02 -3.11 -4.35
C LEU A 170 -11.61 -2.54 -4.49
N CYS A 171 -11.43 -1.43 -5.23
CA CYS A 171 -10.13 -0.74 -5.31
C CYS A 171 -9.60 -0.33 -3.94
N LYS A 172 -10.46 0.18 -3.05
CA LYS A 172 -10.08 0.58 -1.68
C LYS A 172 -9.70 -0.63 -0.82
N MET A 173 -10.47 -1.71 -0.88
CA MET A 173 -10.16 -2.96 -0.17
C MET A 173 -8.85 -3.58 -0.68
N ALA A 174 -8.62 -3.58 -1.99
CA ALA A 174 -7.37 -4.03 -2.59
C ALA A 174 -6.15 -3.19 -2.15
N ARG A 175 -6.32 -1.88 -1.95
CA ARG A 175 -5.26 -1.01 -1.39
C ARG A 175 -4.96 -1.34 0.07
N ALA A 176 -5.97 -1.64 0.88
CA ALA A 176 -5.76 -2.09 2.25
C ALA A 176 -4.99 -3.42 2.30
N TRP A 177 -5.36 -4.39 1.46
CA TRP A 177 -4.63 -5.64 1.28
C TRP A 177 -3.17 -5.40 0.86
N LYS A 178 -2.97 -4.57 -0.18
CA LYS A 178 -1.64 -4.18 -0.67
C LYS A 178 -0.77 -3.62 0.46
N ASN A 179 -1.35 -2.74 1.28
CA ASN A 179 -0.66 -2.11 2.41
C ASN A 179 -0.35 -3.10 3.54
N LYS A 180 -1.28 -4.01 3.86
CA LYS A 180 -1.10 -5.06 4.87
C LYS A 180 0.00 -6.05 4.47
N HIS A 181 0.03 -6.45 3.20
CA HIS A 181 0.91 -7.52 2.73
C HIS A 181 2.17 -7.03 2.03
N GLY A 182 2.43 -5.73 1.98
CA GLY A 182 3.63 -5.19 1.34
C GLY A 182 3.70 -5.49 -0.15
N VAL A 183 2.58 -5.35 -0.87
CA VAL A 183 2.52 -5.64 -2.31
C VAL A 183 3.01 -4.40 -3.08
N ALA A 184 4.13 -4.53 -3.79
CA ALA A 184 4.72 -3.43 -4.56
C ALA A 184 3.93 -3.19 -5.87
N MET A 185 2.77 -2.56 -5.75
CA MET A 185 1.81 -2.34 -6.83
C MET A 185 1.37 -0.87 -6.89
N GLY A 186 1.46 -0.28 -8.08
CA GLY A 186 1.03 1.09 -8.33
C GLY A 186 -0.49 1.24 -8.30
N GLY A 187 -1.00 2.41 -7.90
CA GLY A 187 -2.42 2.63 -7.74
C GLY A 187 -3.24 2.45 -9.02
N LEU A 188 -2.73 2.87 -10.17
CA LEU A 188 -3.41 2.66 -11.46
C LEU A 188 -3.50 1.18 -11.84
N LEU A 189 -2.50 0.36 -11.47
CA LEU A 189 -2.54 -1.09 -11.71
C LEU A 189 -3.62 -1.76 -10.85
N ILE A 190 -3.76 -1.40 -9.57
CA ILE A 190 -4.85 -1.89 -8.71
C ILE A 190 -6.21 -1.59 -9.34
N ASP A 191 -6.43 -0.33 -9.71
CA ASP A 191 -7.72 0.09 -10.26
C ASP A 191 -8.01 -0.61 -11.59
N THR A 192 -6.98 -0.84 -12.41
CA THR A 192 -7.10 -1.58 -13.67
C THR A 192 -7.44 -3.06 -13.45
N LEU A 193 -6.81 -3.71 -12.48
CA LEU A 193 -7.07 -5.12 -12.17
C LEU A 193 -8.46 -5.32 -11.56
N ALA A 194 -8.89 -4.42 -10.65
CA ALA A 194 -10.24 -4.43 -10.09
C ALA A 194 -11.30 -4.18 -11.17
N TYR A 195 -11.03 -3.24 -12.08
CA TYR A 195 -11.86 -3.00 -13.27
C TYR A 195 -11.96 -4.27 -14.13
N ASN A 196 -10.83 -4.84 -14.56
CA ASN A 196 -10.81 -6.04 -15.40
C ASN A 196 -11.57 -7.22 -14.76
N PHE A 197 -11.43 -7.41 -13.44
CA PHE A 197 -12.17 -8.44 -12.72
C PHE A 197 -13.68 -8.19 -12.78
N LEU A 198 -14.14 -7.00 -12.39
CA LEU A 198 -15.57 -6.71 -12.39
C LEU A 198 -16.15 -6.65 -13.81
N GLU A 199 -15.37 -6.30 -14.83
CA GLU A 199 -15.80 -6.42 -16.23
C GLU A 199 -15.93 -7.86 -16.71
N SER A 200 -15.21 -8.80 -16.11
CA SER A 200 -15.22 -10.21 -16.51
C SER A 200 -16.44 -10.99 -16.00
N THR A 201 -17.28 -10.39 -15.14
CA THR A 201 -18.43 -11.04 -14.53
C THR A 201 -19.56 -10.04 -14.25
N ASP A 202 -20.81 -10.50 -14.25
CA ASP A 202 -22.00 -9.75 -13.84
C ASP A 202 -22.53 -10.19 -12.46
N GLU A 203 -21.95 -11.22 -11.83
CA GLU A 203 -22.39 -11.81 -10.56
C GLU A 203 -22.55 -10.73 -9.47
N TYR A 204 -21.68 -9.72 -9.48
CA TYR A 204 -21.62 -8.67 -8.46
C TYR A 204 -22.37 -7.38 -8.84
N ASP A 205 -23.01 -7.31 -10.00
CA ASP A 205 -23.64 -6.08 -10.53
C ASP A 205 -24.91 -5.70 -9.77
N THR A 206 -25.47 -6.61 -8.97
CA THR A 206 -26.62 -6.34 -8.09
C THR A 206 -26.32 -6.58 -6.61
N LYS A 207 -25.11 -7.06 -6.30
CA LYS A 207 -24.71 -7.43 -4.94
C LYS A 207 -24.14 -6.24 -4.19
N SER A 208 -24.29 -6.26 -2.87
CA SER A 208 -23.80 -5.23 -1.96
C SER A 208 -22.99 -5.88 -0.83
N PHE A 209 -22.73 -5.15 0.26
CA PHE A 209 -21.82 -5.50 1.35
C PHE A 209 -21.94 -6.93 1.89
N HIS A 210 -23.13 -7.54 1.88
CA HIS A 210 -23.33 -8.92 2.31
C HIS A 210 -22.50 -9.95 1.53
N TYR A 211 -22.17 -9.66 0.26
CA TYR A 211 -21.42 -10.55 -0.63
C TYR A 211 -19.96 -10.11 -0.83
N TYR A 212 -19.46 -9.17 -0.02
CA TYR A 212 -18.09 -8.67 -0.18
C TYR A 212 -17.05 -9.70 0.25
N ASP A 213 -17.43 -10.65 1.09
CA ASP A 213 -16.65 -11.84 1.37
C ASP A 213 -16.34 -12.63 0.08
N TYR A 214 -17.38 -12.99 -0.68
CA TYR A 214 -17.27 -13.71 -1.94
C TYR A 214 -16.60 -12.85 -3.03
N MET A 215 -16.98 -11.58 -3.17
CA MET A 215 -16.35 -10.68 -4.16
C MET A 215 -14.85 -10.53 -3.91
N CYS A 216 -14.42 -10.42 -2.65
CA CYS A 216 -13.00 -10.34 -2.32
C CYS A 216 -12.28 -11.67 -2.56
N ARG A 217 -12.90 -12.80 -2.21
CA ARG A 217 -12.36 -14.14 -2.53
C ARG A 217 -12.11 -14.25 -4.03
N ASP A 218 -13.12 -14.03 -4.84
CA ASP A 218 -13.05 -14.21 -6.30
C ASP A 218 -12.10 -13.21 -6.96
N PHE A 219 -12.03 -11.97 -6.45
CA PHE A 219 -11.03 -11.02 -6.90
C PHE A 219 -9.60 -11.51 -6.65
N PHE A 220 -9.32 -12.08 -5.47
CA PHE A 220 -7.99 -12.60 -5.16
C PHE A 220 -7.66 -13.89 -5.92
N GLU A 221 -8.66 -14.70 -6.25
CA GLU A 221 -8.52 -15.83 -7.19
C GLU A 221 -8.14 -15.33 -8.59
N PHE A 222 -8.93 -14.39 -9.12
CA PHE A 222 -8.66 -13.73 -10.40
C PHE A 222 -7.26 -13.14 -10.48
N LEU A 223 -6.78 -12.50 -9.40
CA LEU A 223 -5.42 -11.97 -9.29
C LEU A 223 -4.34 -13.06 -9.25
N ALA A 224 -4.62 -14.19 -8.58
CA ALA A 224 -3.69 -15.31 -8.50
C ALA A 224 -3.51 -16.00 -9.86
N ASP A 225 -4.58 -16.03 -10.66
CA ASP A 225 -4.63 -16.71 -11.96
C ASP A 225 -4.20 -15.82 -13.12
N GLN A 226 -3.84 -14.55 -12.84
CA GLN A 226 -3.33 -13.66 -13.88
C GLN A 226 -2.08 -14.26 -14.55
N PRO A 227 -1.97 -14.15 -15.89
CA PRO A 227 -0.78 -14.60 -16.57
C PRO A 227 0.42 -13.74 -16.17
N LYS A 228 1.61 -14.34 -16.30
CA LYS A 228 2.87 -13.70 -15.93
C LYS A 228 3.31 -12.60 -16.90
N GLN A 229 2.54 -11.52 -17.01
CA GLN A 229 2.85 -10.38 -17.88
C GLN A 229 3.57 -9.22 -17.15
N SER A 230 4.19 -8.34 -17.94
CA SER A 230 4.97 -7.19 -17.45
C SER A 230 4.16 -5.90 -17.41
N GLU A 231 3.01 -5.84 -18.07
CA GLU A 231 2.17 -4.65 -18.17
C GLU A 231 0.69 -4.99 -18.39
N TYR A 232 -0.17 -4.05 -18.04
CA TYR A 232 -1.62 -4.09 -18.28
C TYR A 232 -2.04 -2.78 -18.93
N ALA A 233 -3.05 -2.83 -19.79
CA ALA A 233 -3.63 -1.62 -20.35
C ALA A 233 -4.68 -1.03 -19.39
N ALA A 234 -4.47 0.22 -18.98
CA ALA A 234 -5.29 0.92 -18.01
C ALA A 234 -6.76 1.05 -18.43
N LEU A 235 -7.66 1.13 -17.43
CA LEU A 235 -9.04 1.53 -17.65
C LEU A 235 -9.11 2.94 -18.28
N GLY A 236 -9.98 3.12 -19.28
CA GLY A 236 -10.20 4.38 -19.98
C GLY A 236 -9.06 4.78 -20.92
N SER A 237 -7.88 5.10 -20.38
CA SER A 237 -6.74 5.61 -21.17
C SER A 237 -6.07 4.56 -22.05
N ARG A 238 -6.22 3.27 -21.71
CA ARG A 238 -5.49 2.13 -22.31
C ARG A 238 -3.97 2.26 -22.24
N GLN A 239 -3.44 3.19 -21.44
CA GLN A 239 -1.99 3.34 -21.29
C GLN A 239 -1.39 2.08 -20.67
N ARG A 240 -0.14 1.76 -21.04
CA ARG A 240 0.55 0.58 -20.52
C ARG A 240 1.06 0.83 -19.10
N VAL A 241 0.50 0.10 -18.14
CA VAL A 241 0.81 0.18 -16.72
C VAL A 241 1.72 -0.98 -16.35
N ARG A 242 2.97 -0.68 -15.99
CA ARG A 242 3.98 -1.69 -15.68
C ARG A 242 3.70 -2.40 -14.35
N VAL A 243 3.90 -3.71 -14.34
CA VAL A 243 3.98 -4.56 -13.15
C VAL A 243 5.40 -4.46 -12.59
N LYS A 244 5.56 -3.81 -11.42
CA LYS A 244 6.89 -3.64 -10.79
C LYS A 244 7.43 -4.94 -10.19
N LYS A 245 6.58 -5.68 -9.48
CA LYS A 245 6.88 -6.99 -8.89
C LYS A 245 5.67 -7.91 -9.03
N ARG A 246 5.95 -9.21 -9.04
CA ARG A 246 4.95 -10.28 -9.04
C ARG A 246 4.04 -10.19 -7.82
N PHE A 247 2.74 -10.26 -8.04
CA PHE A 247 1.70 -10.17 -7.00
C PHE A 247 0.91 -11.48 -6.85
N GLU A 248 0.98 -12.37 -7.83
CA GLU A 248 0.18 -13.58 -7.99
C GLU A 248 0.30 -14.49 -6.75
N ARG A 249 1.52 -14.72 -6.24
CA ARG A 249 1.73 -15.51 -5.00
C ARG A 249 1.12 -14.85 -3.75
N LYS A 250 1.16 -13.52 -3.65
CA LYS A 250 0.55 -12.80 -2.52
C LYS A 250 -0.97 -12.80 -2.64
N ALA A 251 -1.51 -12.72 -3.87
CA ALA A 251 -2.93 -12.84 -4.15
C ALA A 251 -3.46 -14.23 -3.81
N LYS A 252 -2.75 -15.31 -4.18
CA LYS A 252 -3.11 -16.68 -3.80
C LYS A 252 -3.20 -16.86 -2.29
N LYS A 253 -2.24 -16.32 -1.53
CA LYS A 253 -2.30 -16.31 -0.06
C LYS A 253 -3.53 -15.55 0.46
N ALA A 254 -3.89 -14.43 -0.17
CA ALA A 254 -5.06 -13.65 0.22
C ALA A 254 -6.36 -14.40 -0.05
N TYR A 255 -6.46 -15.09 -1.19
CA TYR A 255 -7.56 -16.00 -1.50
C TYR A 255 -7.70 -17.09 -0.43
N ASP A 256 -6.61 -17.76 -0.05
CA ASP A 256 -6.64 -18.80 0.98
C ASP A 256 -7.04 -18.24 2.36
N LEU A 257 -6.70 -16.98 2.65
CA LEU A 257 -7.14 -16.28 3.86
C LEU A 257 -8.64 -15.93 3.79
N CYS A 258 -9.17 -15.51 2.63
CA CYS A 258 -10.60 -15.31 2.43
C CYS A 258 -11.39 -16.60 2.66
N LEU A 259 -10.92 -17.75 2.14
CA LEU A 259 -11.55 -19.05 2.39
C LEU A 259 -11.61 -19.37 3.88
N LYS A 260 -10.52 -19.14 4.62
CA LYS A 260 -10.48 -19.32 6.08
C LYS A 260 -11.42 -18.35 6.82
N ALA A 261 -11.61 -17.15 6.30
CA ALA A 261 -12.53 -16.17 6.88
C ALA A 261 -14.00 -16.56 6.65
N ILE A 262 -14.32 -17.03 5.44
CA ILE A 262 -15.66 -17.52 5.09
C ILE A 262 -16.01 -18.78 5.88
N ASP A 263 -15.09 -19.74 6.03
CA ASP A 263 -15.31 -20.92 6.90
C ASP A 263 -15.51 -20.51 8.38
N ALA A 264 -14.93 -19.39 8.79
CA ALA A 264 -15.10 -18.84 10.12
C ALA A 264 -16.40 -18.04 10.31
N SER A 265 -17.27 -17.95 9.30
CA SER A 265 -18.52 -17.20 9.38
C SER A 265 -19.36 -17.59 10.60
N GLY A 266 -19.78 -16.60 11.37
CA GLY A 266 -20.53 -16.77 12.62
C GLY A 266 -19.70 -17.25 13.83
N LYS A 267 -18.41 -17.59 13.64
CA LYS A 267 -17.50 -17.97 14.72
C LYS A 267 -16.84 -16.73 15.35
N LYS A 268 -16.44 -16.82 16.62
CA LYS A 268 -15.82 -15.71 17.38
C LYS A 268 -14.56 -15.13 16.73
N ASN A 269 -13.87 -15.91 15.90
CA ASN A 269 -12.61 -15.53 15.25
C ASN A 269 -12.77 -15.04 13.79
N GLU A 270 -13.99 -14.95 13.25
CA GLU A 270 -14.26 -14.51 11.87
C GLU A 270 -13.55 -13.18 11.53
N ARG A 271 -13.75 -12.18 12.37
CA ARG A 271 -13.13 -10.85 12.22
C ARG A 271 -11.62 -10.88 12.26
N GLN A 272 -11.03 -11.79 13.05
CA GLN A 272 -9.58 -11.94 13.07
C GLN A 272 -9.09 -12.48 11.72
N LYS A 273 -9.80 -13.42 11.10
CA LYS A 273 -9.47 -13.93 9.76
C LYS A 273 -9.56 -12.84 8.70
N TRP A 274 -10.56 -11.97 8.76
CA TRP A 274 -10.63 -10.81 7.85
C TRP A 274 -9.53 -9.77 8.11
N ARG A 275 -9.12 -9.56 9.38
CA ARG A 275 -7.94 -8.74 9.71
C ARG A 275 -6.63 -9.35 9.20
N ASP A 276 -6.55 -10.66 9.03
CA ASP A 276 -5.39 -11.31 8.42
C ASP A 276 -5.28 -10.95 6.92
N VAL A 277 -6.41 -10.66 6.24
CA VAL A 277 -6.47 -10.19 4.83
C VAL A 277 -6.24 -8.67 4.72
N PHE A 278 -6.96 -7.88 5.51
CA PHE A 278 -7.05 -6.41 5.30
C PHE A 278 -6.32 -5.58 6.35
N GLY A 279 -5.81 -6.21 7.41
CA GLY A 279 -5.15 -5.51 8.51
C GLY A 279 -6.11 -4.91 9.52
N ASN A 280 -5.57 -4.03 10.38
CA ASN A 280 -6.26 -3.54 11.58
C ASN A 280 -7.43 -2.59 11.31
N ALA A 281 -7.58 -2.12 10.08
CA ALA A 281 -8.73 -1.31 9.70
C ALA A 281 -10.03 -2.13 9.60
N TYR A 282 -9.94 -3.46 9.42
CA TYR A 282 -11.12 -4.31 9.52
C TYR A 282 -11.54 -4.44 11.00
N PRO A 283 -12.85 -4.44 11.32
CA PRO A 283 -13.34 -4.51 12.70
C PRO A 283 -12.65 -5.56 13.58
N ALA A 284 -12.36 -5.18 14.82
CA ALA A 284 -11.79 -6.10 15.80
C ALA A 284 -12.79 -7.19 16.23
N PRO A 285 -12.33 -8.41 16.56
CA PRO A 285 -13.14 -9.40 17.26
C PRO A 285 -13.83 -8.78 18.49
N ALA A 286 -15.07 -9.16 18.75
CA ALA A 286 -15.74 -8.73 19.97
C ALA A 286 -14.94 -9.21 21.20
N LYS A 287 -14.62 -8.30 22.12
CA LYS A 287 -14.01 -8.67 23.39
C LYS A 287 -15.02 -9.52 24.18
N SER A 288 -14.58 -10.65 24.71
CA SER A 288 -15.41 -11.46 25.62
C SER A 288 -15.04 -11.13 27.06
N ALA A 289 -16.03 -11.04 27.94
CA ALA A 289 -15.79 -10.80 29.38
C ALA A 289 -14.85 -11.86 29.99
N ALA A 290 -14.91 -13.10 29.51
CA ALA A 290 -14.00 -14.17 29.92
C ALA A 290 -12.55 -13.95 29.42
N GLY A 291 -12.38 -13.41 28.20
CA GLY A 291 -11.06 -13.06 27.67
C GLY A 291 -10.46 -11.84 28.36
N GLU A 292 -11.30 -10.87 28.76
CA GLU A 292 -10.88 -9.73 29.59
C GLU A 292 -10.50 -10.18 31.00
N ALA A 293 -11.27 -11.07 31.63
CA ALA A 293 -10.94 -11.64 32.93
C ALA A 293 -9.67 -12.51 32.88
N ALA A 294 -9.46 -13.30 31.83
CA ALA A 294 -8.23 -14.08 31.62
C ALA A 294 -7.02 -13.19 31.33
N ALA A 295 -7.17 -12.11 30.55
CA ALA A 295 -6.13 -11.10 30.35
C ALA A 295 -5.80 -10.33 31.63
N PHE A 296 -6.77 -10.16 32.54
CA PHE A 296 -6.55 -9.60 33.88
C PHE A 296 -5.85 -10.61 34.82
N ALA A 297 -6.11 -11.92 34.65
CA ALA A 297 -5.54 -12.98 35.48
C ALA A 297 -4.10 -13.34 35.08
N HIS A 298 -3.75 -13.21 33.80
CA HIS A 298 -2.38 -13.38 33.31
C HIS A 298 -1.65 -12.03 33.33
N VAL A 299 -0.75 -11.84 34.31
CA VAL A 299 0.07 -10.63 34.47
C VAL A 299 1.24 -10.62 33.48
N PHE A 300 0.97 -10.57 32.17
CA PHE A 300 2.00 -10.27 31.17
C PHE A 300 1.67 -8.96 30.45
N LYS A 301 2.71 -8.20 30.13
CA LYS A 301 2.54 -6.91 29.45
C LYS A 301 2.48 -7.15 27.94
N ASN A 302 1.31 -6.96 27.35
CA ASN A 302 1.22 -6.88 25.89
C ASN A 302 1.79 -5.53 25.41
N THR A 303 3.01 -5.56 24.89
CA THR A 303 3.75 -4.38 24.43
C THR A 303 3.78 -4.21 22.91
N GLU A 304 2.90 -4.92 22.18
CA GLU A 304 2.88 -4.85 20.72
C GLU A 304 2.54 -3.44 20.22
N GLN A 305 3.42 -2.90 19.37
CA GLN A 305 3.19 -1.67 18.61
C GLN A 305 2.76 -2.00 17.19
N PHE A 306 1.89 -1.16 16.62
CA PHE A 306 1.50 -1.23 15.22
C PHE A 306 2.12 -0.08 14.44
N VAL A 307 2.58 -0.36 13.21
CA VAL A 307 3.25 0.65 12.40
C VAL A 307 2.28 1.72 11.94
N GLU A 308 1.03 1.32 11.74
CA GLU A 308 -0.10 2.15 11.35
C GLU A 308 -0.46 3.21 12.41
N ASP A 309 -0.09 3.00 13.68
CA ASP A 309 -0.29 3.97 14.77
C ASP A 309 0.80 5.05 14.80
N ARG A 310 1.92 4.81 14.10
CA ARG A 310 3.09 5.71 14.09
C ARG A 310 3.27 6.45 12.77
N PHE A 311 2.87 5.83 11.67
CA PHE A 311 3.11 6.32 10.32
C PHE A 311 1.92 6.03 9.42
N PRO A 312 1.54 6.96 8.52
CA PRO A 312 0.73 6.63 7.36
C PRO A 312 1.36 5.49 6.56
N VAL A 313 0.54 4.62 5.97
CA VAL A 313 1.00 3.49 5.17
C VAL A 313 0.49 3.63 3.75
N ASP A 314 1.42 3.70 2.80
CA ASP A 314 1.13 3.59 1.37
C ASP A 314 2.31 2.90 0.68
N ILE A 315 2.19 1.58 0.56
CA ILE A 315 3.25 0.74 0.01
C ILE A 315 3.45 1.06 -1.47
N ARG A 316 4.66 1.26 -1.97
CA ARG A 316 4.90 1.53 -3.41
C ARG A 316 6.09 0.80 -3.98
N TYR A 317 6.98 0.38 -3.09
CA TYR A 317 8.25 -0.21 -3.42
C TYR A 317 8.35 -1.62 -2.85
N HIS A 318 9.33 -2.35 -3.35
CA HIS A 318 9.63 -3.68 -2.90
C HIS A 318 10.61 -3.64 -1.76
N LEU A 319 10.34 -4.44 -0.74
CA LEU A 319 11.28 -4.79 0.30
C LEU A 319 11.17 -6.31 0.48
N ARG A 320 12.31 -6.97 0.64
CA ARG A 320 12.38 -8.38 1.00
C ARG A 320 13.36 -8.56 2.14
N ILE A 321 12.91 -9.20 3.21
CA ILE A 321 13.79 -9.71 4.25
C ILE A 321 14.01 -11.21 4.09
N ASN A 322 15.17 -11.66 4.51
CA ASN A 322 15.51 -13.07 4.66
C ASN A 322 16.17 -13.31 6.01
N CYS A 323 16.39 -14.58 6.36
CA CYS A 323 17.03 -14.95 7.61
C CYS A 323 18.02 -16.09 7.37
N GLU A 324 19.26 -15.90 7.79
CA GLU A 324 20.24 -16.98 7.92
C GLU A 324 20.05 -17.65 9.29
N VAL A 325 20.10 -18.98 9.30
CA VAL A 325 19.96 -19.81 10.49
C VAL A 325 21.27 -20.54 10.73
N THR A 326 21.81 -20.42 11.92
CA THR A 326 23.04 -21.11 12.33
C THR A 326 22.84 -21.90 13.63
N GLN A 327 23.61 -22.97 13.77
CA GLN A 327 23.68 -23.82 14.96
C GLN A 327 25.06 -24.46 15.00
N ASP A 328 25.67 -24.54 16.18
CA ASP A 328 26.99 -25.13 16.35
C ASP A 328 27.01 -26.58 15.85
N GLY A 329 28.02 -26.92 15.04
CA GLY A 329 28.16 -28.24 14.42
C GLY A 329 27.32 -28.47 13.15
N PHE A 330 26.51 -27.51 12.71
CA PHE A 330 25.68 -27.63 11.50
C PHE A 330 26.00 -26.54 10.48
N ARG A 331 25.84 -26.87 9.19
CA ARG A 331 25.99 -25.90 8.10
C ARG A 331 24.91 -24.82 8.19
N PRO A 332 25.25 -23.53 8.01
CA PRO A 332 24.26 -22.46 7.89
C PRO A 332 23.24 -22.73 6.77
N GLY A 333 21.98 -22.37 7.01
CA GLY A 333 20.89 -22.50 6.05
C GLY A 333 19.99 -21.27 6.03
N MET A 334 19.19 -21.11 4.97
CA MET A 334 18.21 -20.03 4.89
C MET A 334 16.89 -20.47 5.52
N LEU A 335 16.31 -19.61 6.36
CA LEU A 335 15.08 -19.92 7.08
C LEU A 335 13.93 -20.29 6.14
N ARG A 336 13.78 -19.56 5.04
CA ARG A 336 12.70 -19.83 4.07
C ARG A 336 12.82 -21.22 3.46
N ASP A 337 14.04 -21.67 3.17
CA ASP A 337 14.31 -23.00 2.59
C ASP A 337 14.06 -24.11 3.62
N LEU A 338 14.46 -23.87 4.88
CA LEU A 338 14.18 -24.79 5.99
C LEU A 338 12.68 -24.94 6.23
N LEU A 339 11.92 -23.83 6.22
CA LEU A 339 10.46 -23.87 6.40
C LEU A 339 9.74 -24.51 5.22
N GLU A 340 10.25 -24.35 3.99
CA GLU A 340 9.68 -25.02 2.81
C GLU A 340 9.84 -26.55 2.89
N ARG A 341 10.97 -27.03 3.42
CA ARG A 341 11.24 -28.47 3.56
C ARG A 341 10.59 -29.11 4.78
N HIS A 342 10.48 -28.36 5.88
CA HIS A 342 10.18 -28.94 7.19
C HIS A 342 8.97 -28.34 7.88
N GLY A 343 8.42 -27.24 7.40
CA GLY A 343 7.28 -26.53 7.98
C GLY A 343 7.56 -25.78 9.29
N VAL A 344 8.55 -26.24 10.08
CA VAL A 344 8.88 -25.71 11.41
C VAL A 344 10.38 -25.55 11.62
N LEU A 345 10.75 -24.76 12.61
CA LEU A 345 12.12 -24.60 13.07
C LEU A 345 12.28 -25.16 14.50
N LEU A 346 13.38 -25.87 14.75
CA LEU A 346 13.69 -26.37 16.10
C LEU A 346 14.29 -25.27 17.00
N PRO A 347 14.17 -25.39 18.34
CA PRO A 347 14.82 -24.50 19.30
C PRO A 347 16.36 -24.52 19.21
N LYS A 348 17.00 -23.59 19.94
CA LYS A 348 18.47 -23.47 20.08
C LYS A 348 19.22 -23.17 18.77
N LYS A 349 18.65 -22.30 17.94
CA LYS A 349 19.27 -21.77 16.72
C LYS A 349 19.45 -20.27 16.83
N SER A 350 20.50 -19.78 16.18
CA SER A 350 20.77 -18.36 16.01
C SER A 350 20.19 -17.89 14.67
N LEU A 351 19.49 -16.76 14.70
CA LEU A 351 18.79 -16.18 13.56
C LEU A 351 19.39 -14.82 13.24
N ARG A 352 19.85 -14.61 12.00
CA ARG A 352 20.24 -13.30 11.48
C ARG A 352 19.27 -12.91 10.38
N PHE A 353 18.32 -12.04 10.69
CA PHE A 353 17.44 -11.40 9.72
C PHE A 353 18.20 -10.28 9.02
N PHE A 354 18.02 -10.13 7.71
CA PHE A 354 18.67 -9.10 6.92
C PHE A 354 17.82 -8.68 5.72
N ILE A 355 18.09 -7.48 5.19
CA ILE A 355 17.50 -6.98 3.95
C ILE A 355 18.10 -7.73 2.76
N ALA A 356 17.27 -8.53 2.07
CA ALA A 356 17.67 -9.34 0.92
C ALA A 356 17.44 -8.63 -0.42
N ASP A 357 16.43 -7.76 -0.51
CA ASP A 357 16.18 -6.90 -1.68
C ASP A 357 15.55 -5.58 -1.20
N ALA A 358 16.18 -4.47 -1.56
CA ALA A 358 15.75 -3.10 -1.30
C ALA A 358 16.08 -2.16 -2.49
N THR A 359 16.36 -2.71 -3.68
CA THR A 359 16.89 -1.92 -4.80
C THR A 359 15.95 -0.84 -5.30
N ASP A 360 14.65 -1.01 -5.05
CA ASP A 360 13.61 -0.08 -5.50
C ASP A 360 13.32 1.02 -4.47
N LEU A 361 13.92 1.00 -3.28
CA LEU A 361 13.63 1.96 -2.22
C LEU A 361 14.24 3.34 -2.52
N PRO A 362 13.55 4.44 -2.16
CA PRO A 362 14.13 5.78 -2.19
C PRO A 362 15.38 5.90 -1.31
N ASP A 363 16.34 6.73 -1.73
CA ASP A 363 17.58 6.97 -0.97
C ASP A 363 17.35 7.58 0.43
N ASP A 364 16.23 8.28 0.62
CA ASP A 364 15.84 8.91 1.89
C ASP A 364 15.10 7.96 2.86
N THR A 365 15.20 6.64 2.63
CA THR A 365 14.46 5.64 3.41
C THR A 365 15.13 5.31 4.75
N GLU A 366 14.35 5.35 5.81
CA GLU A 366 14.69 4.86 7.15
C GLU A 366 14.09 3.45 7.36
N LEU A 367 14.87 2.53 7.93
CA LEU A 367 14.40 1.17 8.23
C LEU A 367 13.97 1.04 9.70
N PHE A 368 12.93 0.25 9.94
CA PHE A 368 12.43 -0.09 11.27
C PHE A 368 12.16 -1.59 11.36
N TRP A 369 12.49 -2.19 12.50
CA TRP A 369 12.26 -3.61 12.79
C TRP A 369 11.24 -3.79 13.89
N LYS A 370 10.46 -4.86 13.79
CA LYS A 370 9.61 -5.37 14.86
C LYS A 370 9.83 -6.86 15.02
N VAL A 371 9.97 -7.30 16.26
CA VAL A 371 10.03 -8.71 16.63
C VAL A 371 8.96 -8.96 17.68
N LEU A 372 8.03 -9.85 17.34
CA LEU A 372 6.89 -10.21 18.16
C LEU A 372 6.94 -11.72 18.41
N ASN A 373 6.85 -12.11 19.68
CA ASN A 373 6.73 -13.50 20.09
C ASN A 373 5.29 -13.78 20.54
N ARG A 374 4.78 -14.97 20.23
CA ARG A 374 3.44 -15.42 20.61
C ARG A 374 3.48 -16.85 21.17
N GLY A 375 2.56 -17.12 22.10
CA GLY A 375 2.37 -18.42 22.73
C GLY A 375 2.60 -18.35 24.25
N GLU A 376 2.10 -19.38 24.95
CA GLU A 376 2.12 -19.47 26.42
C GLU A 376 3.49 -19.23 27.03
N GLU A 377 4.55 -19.71 26.37
CA GLU A 377 5.92 -19.58 26.87
C GLU A 377 6.46 -18.15 26.77
N ALA A 378 6.00 -17.37 25.79
CA ALA A 378 6.31 -15.95 25.68
C ALA A 378 5.55 -15.14 26.75
N GLU A 379 4.30 -15.52 27.04
CA GLU A 379 3.47 -14.93 28.10
C GLU A 379 4.06 -15.22 29.48
N ARG A 380 4.40 -16.48 29.77
CA ARG A 380 5.01 -16.93 31.02
C ARG A 380 6.32 -16.22 31.35
N ARG A 381 7.12 -15.91 30.32
CA ARG A 381 8.42 -15.24 30.46
C ARG A 381 8.34 -13.71 30.36
N ASP A 382 7.16 -13.13 30.11
CA ASP A 382 6.94 -11.70 29.83
C ASP A 382 7.83 -11.16 28.68
N VAL A 383 7.97 -11.95 27.61
CA VAL A 383 8.81 -11.64 26.43
C VAL A 383 8.01 -11.62 25.12
N ILE A 384 6.76 -11.16 25.17
CA ILE A 384 5.92 -10.92 23.98
C ILE A 384 6.61 -9.97 22.99
N ARG A 385 7.28 -8.93 23.51
CA ARG A 385 7.94 -7.88 22.72
C ARG A 385 6.94 -7.15 21.81
N GLY A 386 7.29 -6.90 20.54
CA GLY A 386 6.45 -6.21 19.57
C GLY A 386 6.69 -4.71 19.44
N GLN A 387 7.70 -4.15 20.11
CA GLN A 387 8.12 -2.77 19.89
C GLN A 387 8.69 -2.58 18.48
N ILE A 388 8.41 -1.42 17.89
CA ILE A 388 8.97 -1.02 16.60
C ILE A 388 10.21 -0.16 16.87
N VAL A 389 11.38 -0.64 16.48
CA VAL A 389 12.66 0.02 16.72
C VAL A 389 13.29 0.47 15.40
N ARG A 390 13.95 1.62 15.40
CA ARG A 390 14.71 2.09 14.24
C ARG A 390 15.91 1.17 14.02
N ASP A 391 16.23 0.87 12.77
CA ASP A 391 17.45 0.13 12.41
C ASP A 391 18.70 0.94 12.78
N GLU A 392 19.73 0.25 13.25
CA GLU A 392 21.00 0.85 13.69
C GLU A 392 21.97 1.10 12.52
N GLY A 393 21.48 1.14 11.29
CA GLY A 393 22.26 1.34 10.06
C GLY A 393 22.90 0.08 9.51
N ARG A 394 22.55 -1.10 10.03
CA ARG A 394 23.12 -2.39 9.59
C ARG A 394 22.22 -3.13 8.61
N GLY A 395 20.93 -2.80 8.55
CA GLY A 395 19.95 -3.57 7.78
C GLY A 395 19.84 -5.03 8.23
N GLU A 396 20.14 -5.31 9.50
CA GLU A 396 20.06 -6.65 10.09
C GLU A 396 19.48 -6.64 11.50
N ARG A 397 18.84 -7.75 11.87
CA ARG A 397 18.33 -8.00 13.23
C ARG A 397 18.68 -9.42 13.66
N ARG A 398 19.28 -9.56 14.85
CA ARG A 398 19.67 -10.86 15.41
C ARG A 398 18.66 -11.32 16.45
N GLU A 399 18.30 -12.59 16.38
CA GLU A 399 17.32 -13.24 17.26
C GLU A 399 17.74 -14.68 17.53
N THR A 400 17.09 -15.35 18.49
CA THR A 400 17.37 -16.74 18.86
C THR A 400 16.08 -17.54 19.05
N THR A 401 16.08 -18.83 18.72
CA THR A 401 14.95 -19.73 18.99
C THR A 401 15.00 -20.29 20.41
N SER A 402 14.96 -19.42 21.42
CA SER A 402 15.16 -19.78 22.84
C SER A 402 14.00 -20.55 23.47
N PHE A 403 12.82 -20.54 22.86
CA PHE A 403 11.64 -21.23 23.35
C PHE A 403 10.67 -21.60 22.23
N ARG A 404 9.72 -22.50 22.51
CA ARG A 404 8.66 -22.93 21.59
C ARG A 404 7.62 -21.82 21.46
N GLY A 405 7.17 -21.53 20.24
CA GLY A 405 6.20 -20.47 20.00
C GLY A 405 6.29 -19.93 18.58
N ASP A 406 5.39 -19.02 18.26
CA ASP A 406 5.39 -18.34 16.96
C ASP A 406 6.10 -17.00 17.09
N HIS A 407 7.16 -16.81 16.30
CA HIS A 407 7.82 -15.51 16.23
C HIS A 407 7.48 -14.85 14.89
N LEU A 408 7.26 -13.55 14.91
CA LEU A 408 7.03 -12.73 13.74
C LEU A 408 8.09 -11.64 13.71
N VAL A 409 8.85 -11.59 12.63
CA VAL A 409 9.79 -10.50 12.35
C VAL A 409 9.27 -9.69 11.19
N GLU A 410 9.10 -8.39 11.39
CA GLU A 410 8.65 -7.44 10.38
C GLU A 410 9.74 -6.38 10.16
N CYS A 411 9.89 -5.94 8.92
CA CYS A 411 10.69 -4.78 8.57
C CYS A 411 9.83 -3.79 7.80
N TYR A 412 9.98 -2.51 8.11
CA TYR A 412 9.30 -1.40 7.48
C TYR A 412 10.32 -0.41 6.91
N ALA A 413 10.08 0.05 5.70
CA ALA A 413 10.82 1.13 5.05
C ALA A 413 9.96 2.39 5.07
N VAL A 414 10.45 3.43 5.73
CA VAL A 414 9.76 4.71 5.92
C VAL A 414 10.52 5.77 5.12
N SER A 415 9.87 6.38 4.13
CA SER A 415 10.40 7.52 3.39
C SER A 415 9.49 8.71 3.66
N ARG A 416 10.08 9.82 4.13
CA ARG A 416 9.36 11.07 4.44
C ARG A 416 8.17 10.88 5.38
N GLY A 417 8.34 10.06 6.42
CA GLY A 417 7.31 9.80 7.42
C GLY A 417 6.20 8.84 6.97
N VAL A 418 6.29 8.24 5.79
CA VAL A 418 5.29 7.28 5.27
C VAL A 418 5.93 5.90 5.11
N VAL A 419 5.25 4.83 5.52
CA VAL A 419 5.68 3.47 5.24
C VAL A 419 5.45 3.17 3.76
N VAL A 420 6.53 3.05 3.00
CA VAL A 420 6.52 2.87 1.54
C VAL A 420 6.87 1.45 1.10
N ALA A 421 7.39 0.61 2.00
CA ALA A 421 7.52 -0.84 1.81
C ALA A 421 7.51 -1.58 3.16
N ARG A 422 7.11 -2.85 3.15
CA ARG A 422 7.19 -3.75 4.31
C ARG A 422 7.36 -5.19 3.86
N ASP A 423 8.02 -5.99 4.68
CA ASP A 423 8.04 -7.44 4.55
C ASP A 423 8.05 -8.10 5.93
N ASN A 424 7.67 -9.38 5.99
CA ASN A 424 7.68 -10.13 7.23
C ASN A 424 8.08 -11.61 7.02
N ILE A 425 8.53 -12.22 8.11
CA ILE A 425 8.78 -13.66 8.20
C ILE A 425 8.13 -14.17 9.48
N HIS A 426 7.26 -15.17 9.33
CA HIS A 426 6.78 -15.99 10.42
C HIS A 426 7.75 -17.15 10.66
N VAL A 427 8.10 -17.37 11.92
CA VAL A 427 9.03 -18.39 12.39
C VAL A 427 8.28 -19.31 13.37
N PRO A 428 7.69 -20.41 12.88
CA PRO A 428 7.05 -21.39 13.75
C PRO A 428 8.12 -22.24 14.44
N ILE A 429 8.36 -21.99 15.74
CA ILE A 429 9.31 -22.78 16.54
C ILE A 429 8.55 -23.89 17.24
N ARG A 430 8.88 -25.14 16.91
CA ARG A 430 8.23 -26.36 17.42
C ARG A 430 9.28 -27.42 17.74
N VAL A 431 8.88 -28.43 18.49
CA VAL A 431 9.64 -29.68 18.65
C VAL A 431 8.87 -30.74 17.86
N ARG A 432 9.57 -31.56 17.07
CA ARG A 432 8.93 -32.68 16.37
C ARG A 432 8.58 -33.75 17.40
N ASP A 433 7.43 -34.39 17.22
CA ASP A 433 7.03 -35.53 18.05
C ASP A 433 8.03 -36.69 17.85
N ALA A 434 8.14 -37.56 18.85
CA ALA A 434 9.20 -38.57 18.97
C ALA A 434 9.21 -39.67 17.87
N GLU A 435 8.34 -39.60 16.87
CA GLU A 435 8.32 -40.53 15.72
C GLU A 435 9.21 -40.09 14.54
N ASP A 436 9.81 -38.89 14.60
CA ASP A 436 10.66 -38.33 13.54
C ASP A 436 12.19 -38.43 13.82
N GLU A 437 12.61 -39.27 14.79
CA GLU A 437 14.00 -39.35 15.30
C GLU A 437 15.03 -39.99 14.35
N ASP A 438 14.71 -40.26 13.08
CA ASP A 438 15.65 -40.93 12.16
C ASP A 438 16.48 -39.99 11.26
N TYR A 439 16.53 -38.68 11.55
CA TYR A 439 17.22 -37.69 10.72
C TYR A 439 18.40 -36.99 11.41
N ALA A 440 19.21 -37.77 12.12
CA ALA A 440 20.60 -37.40 12.41
C ALA A 440 21.56 -38.20 11.51
N ALA A 441 21.54 -37.89 10.21
CA ALA A 441 22.60 -38.23 9.25
C ALA A 441 22.75 -37.12 8.20
#